data_AF-A0A5C7P6I9-F1
#
_entry.id   AF-A0A5C7P6I9-F1
#
_cell.length_a   1.000
_cell.length_b   1.000
_cell.length_c   1.000
_cell.angle_alpha   90.00
_cell.angle_beta   90.00
_cell.angle_gamma   90.00
#
_symmetry.space_group_name_H-M   'P 1'
#
loop_
_entity.id
_entity.type
_entity.pdbx_description
1 polymer ?
#
loop_
_entity_poly.entity_id
_entity_poly.type
_entity_poly.pdbx_seq_one_letter_code
_entity_poly.pdbx_strand_id
1 'polypeptide(L)'
;MPQYTAPLRDMQFVLHEVFNAVDELKALPKHADLDTDTVNAILEEAGKFASGVVAPLNQVGDREGCKLDKTTHEVTPPTGFKEAYKQYVEAGWAALSCDPEYGGQGLPVVLNQCLYEMLNSANQAWTMYPGLSHGAYECLLAHGTPEQKATYL
;
A
#
# COMPACT_ATOMS: atom_id res chain seq x y z
N MET A 1 18.17 -17.27 3.28
CA MET A 1 17.22 -16.79 2.26
C MET A 1 17.49 -15.30 2.05
N PRO A 2 17.33 -14.76 0.84
CA PRO A 2 17.47 -13.32 0.64
C PRO A 2 16.47 -12.59 1.54
N GLN A 3 16.95 -11.59 2.26
CA GLN A 3 16.18 -10.82 3.24
C GLN A 3 16.03 -9.40 2.71
N TYR A 4 14.77 -8.95 2.58
CA TYR A 4 14.48 -7.55 2.30
C TYR A 4 14.56 -6.75 3.60
N THR A 5 15.14 -5.56 3.54
CA THR A 5 15.17 -4.59 4.64
C THR A 5 14.71 -3.27 4.09
N ALA A 6 13.61 -2.75 4.63
CA ALA A 6 13.07 -1.46 4.21
C ALA A 6 14.11 -0.33 4.41
N PRO A 7 14.30 0.57 3.41
CA PRO A 7 15.30 1.64 3.46
C PRO A 7 14.82 2.84 4.29
N LEU A 8 14.35 2.59 5.52
CA LEU A 8 13.66 3.60 6.35
C LEU A 8 14.51 4.85 6.57
N ARG A 9 15.83 4.69 6.80
CA ARG A 9 16.73 5.83 7.00
C ARG A 9 16.79 6.76 5.79
N ASP A 10 16.78 6.18 4.59
CA ASP A 10 16.83 6.94 3.34
C ASP A 10 15.48 7.62 3.06
N MET A 11 14.36 6.92 3.27
CA MET A 11 13.03 7.51 3.20
C MET A 11 12.87 8.69 4.17
N GLN A 12 13.34 8.53 5.42
CA GLN A 12 13.34 9.60 6.42
C GLN A 12 14.25 10.76 6.05
N PHE A 13 15.42 10.50 5.45
CA PHE A 13 16.31 11.53 4.93
C PHE A 13 15.59 12.37 3.87
N VAL A 14 15.00 11.72 2.87
CA VAL A 14 14.29 12.39 1.77
C VAL A 14 13.10 13.19 2.29
N LEU A 15 12.27 12.61 3.16
CA LEU A 15 11.08 13.28 3.69
C LEU A 15 11.45 14.46 4.59
N HIS A 16 12.35 14.28 5.54
CA HIS A 16 12.56 15.27 6.61
C HIS A 16 13.68 16.25 6.28
N GLU A 17 14.77 15.78 5.68
CA GLU A 17 15.98 16.59 5.47
C GLU A 17 16.02 17.24 4.07
N VAL A 18 15.39 16.62 3.07
CA VAL A 18 15.33 17.16 1.70
C VAL A 18 14.06 17.94 1.44
N PHE A 19 12.90 17.35 1.72
CA PHE A 19 11.60 17.96 1.37
C PHE A 19 10.96 18.76 2.51
N ASN A 20 11.44 18.63 3.74
CA ASN A 20 10.77 19.17 4.92
C ASN A 20 9.27 18.83 4.95
N ALA A 21 8.94 17.57 4.60
CA ALA A 21 7.61 17.17 4.16
C ALA A 21 6.52 17.44 5.21
N VAL A 22 6.79 17.25 6.50
CA VAL A 22 5.80 17.47 7.56
C VAL A 22 5.38 18.94 7.64
N ASP A 23 6.32 19.87 7.57
CA ASP A 23 6.01 21.31 7.63
C ASP A 23 5.21 21.74 6.40
N GLU A 24 5.61 21.28 5.21
CA GLU A 24 4.88 21.54 3.96
C GLU A 24 3.46 20.97 4.00
N LEU A 25 3.29 19.76 4.53
CA LEU A 25 1.98 19.12 4.66
C LEU A 25 1.10 19.82 5.70
N LYS A 26 1.65 20.26 6.83
CA LYS A 26 0.90 21.00 7.87
C LYS A 26 0.30 22.31 7.38
N ALA A 27 0.88 22.92 6.34
CA ALA A 27 0.32 24.11 5.71
C ALA A 27 -1.01 23.83 4.98
N LEU A 28 -1.32 22.56 4.71
CA LEU A 28 -2.57 22.13 4.10
C LEU A 28 -3.58 21.75 5.19
N PRO A 29 -4.80 22.33 5.20
CA PRO A 29 -5.80 22.04 6.24
C PRO A 29 -6.12 20.55 6.43
N LYS A 30 -6.05 19.75 5.36
CA LYS A 30 -6.30 18.29 5.41
C LYS A 30 -5.24 17.51 6.21
N HIS A 31 -4.05 18.09 6.41
CA HIS A 31 -2.90 17.42 7.02
C HIS A 31 -2.29 18.23 8.19
N ALA A 32 -3.03 19.21 8.72
CA ALA A 32 -2.56 20.10 9.79
C ALA A 32 -2.14 19.36 11.08
N ASP A 33 -2.77 18.22 11.35
CA ASP A 33 -2.53 17.40 12.54
C ASP A 33 -1.42 16.35 12.34
N LEU A 34 -0.81 16.27 11.16
CA LEU A 34 0.25 15.31 10.89
C LEU A 34 1.55 15.72 11.60
N ASP A 35 2.24 14.78 12.25
CA ASP A 35 3.56 15.03 12.85
C ASP A 35 4.62 14.02 12.39
N THR A 36 5.88 14.36 12.65
CA THR A 36 7.05 13.56 12.28
C THR A 36 7.04 12.17 12.90
N ASP A 37 6.61 12.06 14.16
CA ASP A 37 6.57 10.78 14.88
C ASP A 37 5.53 9.84 14.27
N THR A 38 4.36 10.36 13.92
CA THR A 38 3.30 9.63 13.21
C THR A 38 3.78 9.15 11.83
N VAL A 39 4.41 10.04 11.05
CA VAL A 39 4.98 9.66 9.75
C VAL A 39 6.01 8.54 9.90
N ASN A 40 6.93 8.67 10.86
CA ASN A 40 7.96 7.66 11.09
C ASN A 40 7.38 6.32 11.55
N ALA A 41 6.40 6.34 12.46
CA ALA A 41 5.72 5.13 12.92
C ALA A 41 5.01 4.40 11.76
N ILE A 42 4.35 5.13 10.88
CA ILE A 42 3.70 4.56 9.68
C ILE A 42 4.75 3.87 8.79
N LEU A 43 5.88 4.53 8.51
CA LEU A 43 6.94 3.96 7.70
C LEU A 43 7.54 2.70 8.34
N GLU A 44 7.77 2.72 9.66
CA GLU A 44 8.31 1.58 10.40
C GLU A 44 7.37 0.37 10.35
N GLU A 45 6.07 0.57 10.57
CA GLU A 45 5.07 -0.51 10.50
C GLU A 45 4.89 -1.03 9.07
N ALA A 46 4.88 -0.14 8.07
CA ALA A 46 4.87 -0.55 6.67
C ALA A 46 6.14 -1.34 6.30
N GLY A 47 7.31 -0.94 6.79
CA GLY A 47 8.57 -1.64 6.60
C GLY A 47 8.61 -3.02 7.24
N LYS A 48 8.04 -3.16 8.46
CA LYS A 48 7.85 -4.46 9.14
C LYS A 48 6.93 -5.36 8.33
N PHE A 49 5.81 -4.84 7.83
CA PHE A 49 4.88 -5.61 7.00
C PHE A 49 5.54 -6.07 5.68
N ALA A 50 6.19 -5.16 4.97
CA ALA A 50 6.88 -5.46 3.71
C ALA A 50 7.98 -6.53 3.91
N SER A 51 8.80 -6.38 4.95
CA SER A 51 9.93 -7.29 5.21
C SER A 51 9.51 -8.63 5.83
N GLY A 52 8.51 -8.62 6.71
CA GLY A 52 8.09 -9.79 7.49
C GLY A 52 6.99 -10.63 6.84
N VAL A 53 6.09 -10.01 6.07
CA VAL A 53 4.93 -10.69 5.47
C VAL A 53 5.08 -10.82 3.96
N VAL A 54 5.44 -9.75 3.27
CA VAL A 54 5.39 -9.69 1.80
C VAL A 54 6.65 -10.28 1.16
N ALA A 55 7.84 -9.91 1.63
CA ALA A 55 9.12 -10.35 1.05
C ALA A 55 9.31 -11.87 1.05
N PRO A 56 8.94 -12.63 2.12
CA PRO A 56 9.05 -14.10 2.10
C PRO A 56 8.23 -14.77 0.99
N LEU A 57 7.16 -14.12 0.53
CA LEU A 57 6.27 -14.65 -0.51
C LEU A 57 6.82 -14.44 -1.93
N ASN A 58 7.88 -13.65 -2.11
CA ASN A 58 8.40 -13.35 -3.45
C ASN A 58 8.90 -14.63 -4.16
N GLN A 59 9.69 -15.46 -3.46
CA GLN A 59 10.16 -16.73 -4.01
C GLN A 59 9.03 -17.76 -4.17
N VAL A 60 7.99 -17.71 -3.34
CA VAL A 60 6.80 -18.57 -3.47
C VAL A 60 6.05 -18.20 -4.74
N GLY A 61 5.85 -16.91 -4.98
CA GLY A 61 5.20 -16.38 -6.17
C GLY A 61 5.89 -16.80 -7.47
N ASP A 62 7.22 -16.65 -7.52
CA ASP A 62 8.03 -17.05 -8.67
C ASP A 62 7.96 -18.56 -8.95
N ARG A 63 8.04 -19.39 -7.91
CA ARG A 63 8.04 -20.85 -8.05
C ARG A 63 6.69 -21.44 -8.43
N GLU A 64 5.61 -20.91 -7.87
CA GLU A 64 4.28 -21.50 -8.02
C GLU A 64 3.51 -20.93 -9.20
N GLY A 65 3.63 -19.61 -9.45
CA GLY A 65 2.77 -18.89 -10.38
C GLY A 65 1.28 -18.98 -10.03
N CYS A 66 0.44 -18.45 -10.92
CA CYS A 66 -1.01 -18.64 -10.83
C CYS A 66 -1.44 -19.90 -11.60
N LYS A 67 -2.48 -20.59 -11.10
CA LYS A 67 -3.09 -21.74 -11.77
C LYS A 67 -4.50 -21.39 -12.23
N LEU A 68 -4.78 -21.62 -13.51
CA LEU A 68 -6.11 -21.48 -14.10
C LEU A 68 -6.82 -22.85 -14.08
N ASP A 69 -7.97 -22.92 -13.44
CA ASP A 69 -8.92 -24.02 -13.64
C ASP A 69 -9.66 -23.80 -14.97
N LYS A 70 -9.50 -24.72 -15.93
CA LYS A 70 -10.08 -24.59 -17.28
C LYS A 70 -11.58 -24.91 -17.33
N THR A 71 -12.13 -25.49 -16.28
CA THR A 71 -13.54 -25.85 -16.18
C THR A 71 -14.34 -24.76 -15.47
N THR A 72 -13.82 -24.25 -14.34
CA THR A 72 -14.51 -23.18 -13.58
C THR A 72 -14.08 -21.77 -14.02
N HIS A 73 -12.97 -21.65 -14.75
CA HIS A 73 -12.30 -20.39 -15.07
C HIS A 73 -11.75 -19.62 -13.86
N GLU A 74 -11.68 -20.25 -12.68
CA GLU A 74 -11.08 -19.65 -11.49
C GLU A 74 -9.56 -19.62 -11.58
N VAL A 75 -8.96 -18.57 -11.03
CA VAL A 75 -7.51 -18.43 -10.91
C VAL A 75 -7.10 -18.55 -9.44
N THR A 76 -6.26 -19.53 -9.14
CA THR A 76 -5.67 -19.70 -7.81
C THR A 76 -4.28 -19.02 -7.78
N PRO A 77 -4.08 -18.00 -6.94
CA PRO A 77 -2.78 -17.34 -6.77
C PRO A 77 -1.80 -18.23 -5.98
N PRO A 78 -0.50 -17.87 -5.94
CA PRO A 78 0.50 -18.56 -5.14
C PRO A 78 0.12 -18.68 -3.66
N THR A 79 0.62 -19.73 -3.02
CA THR A 79 0.42 -19.99 -1.59
C THR A 79 0.82 -18.78 -0.75
N GLY A 80 -0.02 -18.40 0.22
CA GLY A 80 0.24 -17.28 1.13
C GLY A 80 -0.16 -15.89 0.61
N PHE A 81 -0.39 -15.72 -0.71
CA PHE A 81 -0.76 -14.41 -1.27
C PHE A 81 -2.09 -13.91 -0.73
N LYS A 82 -3.08 -14.79 -0.60
CA LYS A 82 -4.42 -14.46 -0.09
C LYS A 82 -4.37 -14.07 1.38
N GLU A 83 -3.59 -14.78 2.18
CA GLU A 83 -3.41 -14.53 3.60
C GLU A 83 -2.69 -13.19 3.84
N ALA A 84 -1.65 -12.89 3.06
CA ALA A 84 -1.00 -11.60 3.09
C ALA A 84 -1.92 -10.46 2.64
N TYR A 85 -2.75 -10.67 1.62
CA TYR A 85 -3.74 -9.66 1.19
C TYR A 85 -4.77 -9.38 2.28
N LYS A 86 -5.21 -10.41 3.00
CA LYS A 86 -6.10 -10.24 4.15
C LYS A 86 -5.45 -9.39 5.23
N GLN A 87 -4.20 -9.69 5.61
CA GLN A 87 -3.47 -8.89 6.61
C GLN A 87 -3.27 -7.44 6.13
N TYR A 88 -3.04 -7.25 4.82
CA TYR A 88 -2.90 -5.92 4.21
C TYR A 88 -4.16 -5.07 4.40
N VAL A 89 -5.34 -5.66 4.17
CA VAL A 89 -6.63 -4.99 4.38
C VAL A 89 -6.91 -4.77 5.87
N GLU A 90 -6.69 -5.78 6.72
CA GLU A 90 -6.93 -5.70 8.17
C GLU A 90 -6.05 -4.65 8.86
N ALA A 91 -4.83 -4.43 8.37
CA ALA A 91 -3.93 -3.38 8.85
C ALA A 91 -4.24 -1.99 8.27
N GLY A 92 -5.27 -1.86 7.41
CA GLY A 92 -5.71 -0.59 6.85
C GLY A 92 -4.88 -0.05 5.69
N TRP A 93 -3.85 -0.78 5.25
CA TRP A 93 -2.94 -0.33 4.19
C TRP A 93 -3.64 -0.09 2.85
N ALA A 94 -4.71 -0.85 2.56
CA ALA A 94 -5.49 -0.73 1.33
C ALA A 94 -6.10 0.65 1.09
N ALA A 95 -6.33 1.41 2.18
CA ALA A 95 -7.02 2.69 2.14
C ALA A 95 -6.22 3.82 2.82
N LEU A 96 -4.89 3.66 2.90
CA LEU A 96 -3.99 4.57 3.63
C LEU A 96 -4.18 6.04 3.22
N SER A 97 -4.14 6.34 1.93
CA SER A 97 -4.35 7.70 1.41
C SER A 97 -5.72 7.93 0.76
N CYS A 98 -6.62 6.96 0.85
CA CYS A 98 -7.96 7.08 0.27
C CYS A 98 -8.79 8.13 1.04
N ASP A 99 -9.81 8.66 0.37
CA ASP A 99 -10.71 9.68 0.93
C ASP A 99 -11.49 9.14 2.15
N PRO A 100 -11.47 9.86 3.29
CA PRO A 100 -12.27 9.50 4.47
C PRO A 100 -13.78 9.42 4.22
N GLU A 101 -14.33 10.13 3.23
CA GLU A 101 -15.75 10.01 2.86
C GLU A 101 -16.12 8.56 2.48
N TYR A 102 -15.16 7.82 1.92
CA TYR A 102 -15.31 6.42 1.50
C TYR A 102 -14.50 5.46 2.39
N GLY A 103 -14.27 5.83 3.66
CA GLY A 103 -13.63 4.97 4.66
C GLY A 103 -12.10 4.89 4.58
N GLY A 104 -11.46 5.76 3.80
CA GLY A 104 -10.00 5.89 3.80
C GLY A 104 -9.45 6.61 5.03
N GLN A 105 -8.13 6.52 5.24
CA GLN A 105 -7.48 7.21 6.37
C GLN A 105 -7.12 8.66 6.05
N GLY A 106 -7.20 9.08 4.78
CA GLY A 106 -6.94 10.46 4.36
C GLY A 106 -5.49 10.92 4.49
N LEU A 107 -4.54 10.00 4.68
CA LEU A 107 -3.12 10.34 4.82
C LEU A 107 -2.54 10.86 3.49
N PRO A 108 -1.47 11.66 3.55
CA PRO A 108 -0.83 12.20 2.36
C PRO A 108 -0.39 11.12 1.37
N VAL A 109 -0.58 11.38 0.07
CA VAL A 109 -0.20 10.45 -1.01
C VAL A 109 1.28 10.07 -0.95
N VAL A 110 2.16 10.95 -0.46
CA VAL A 110 3.59 10.65 -0.30
C VAL A 110 3.85 9.47 0.64
N LEU A 111 3.05 9.30 1.71
CA LEU A 111 3.17 8.14 2.60
C LEU A 111 2.72 6.85 1.91
N ASN A 112 1.69 6.94 1.07
CA ASN A 112 1.26 5.83 0.24
C ASN A 112 2.36 5.43 -0.75
N GLN A 113 3.07 6.39 -1.35
CA GLN A 113 4.20 6.09 -2.24
C GLN A 113 5.35 5.37 -1.50
N CYS A 114 5.70 5.79 -0.28
CA CYS A 114 6.71 5.08 0.51
C CYS A 114 6.29 3.64 0.83
N LEU A 115 5.01 3.41 1.19
CA LEU A 115 4.46 2.07 1.35
C LEU A 115 4.63 1.26 0.05
N TYR A 116 4.17 1.78 -1.09
CA TYR A 116 4.22 1.09 -2.37
C TYR A 116 5.65 0.81 -2.85
N GLU A 117 6.62 1.69 -2.58
CA GLU A 117 8.03 1.44 -2.86
C GLU A 117 8.53 0.21 -2.08
N MET A 118 8.20 0.13 -0.78
CA MET A 118 8.59 -1.00 0.06
C MET A 118 7.92 -2.30 -0.37
N LEU A 119 6.64 -2.24 -0.72
CA LEU A 119 5.89 -3.40 -1.19
C LEU A 119 6.43 -3.92 -2.52
N ASN A 120 6.63 -3.04 -3.50
CA ASN A 120 7.16 -3.42 -4.82
C ASN A 120 8.57 -4.02 -4.72
N SER A 121 9.42 -3.45 -3.86
CA SER A 121 10.77 -3.96 -3.60
C SER A 121 10.74 -5.33 -2.91
N ALA A 122 9.77 -5.56 -2.03
CA ALA A 122 9.59 -6.84 -1.34
C ALA A 122 9.04 -7.93 -2.26
N ASN A 123 7.97 -7.65 -3.01
CA ASN A 123 7.32 -8.59 -3.92
C ASN A 123 6.41 -7.84 -4.92
N GLN A 124 6.99 -7.40 -6.04
CA GLN A 124 6.27 -6.68 -7.10
C GLN A 124 5.01 -7.43 -7.60
N ALA A 125 5.09 -8.75 -7.79
CA ALA A 125 3.96 -9.53 -8.31
C ALA A 125 2.76 -9.53 -7.35
N TRP A 126 3.02 -9.63 -6.04
CA TRP A 126 1.98 -9.50 -5.03
C TRP A 126 1.44 -8.07 -4.94
N THR A 127 2.30 -7.05 -5.04
CA THR A 127 1.90 -5.64 -4.95
C THR A 127 0.99 -5.18 -6.08
N MET A 128 1.03 -5.84 -7.24
CA MET A 128 0.13 -5.53 -8.35
C MET A 128 -1.35 -5.77 -8.00
N TYR A 129 -1.69 -6.70 -7.11
CA TYR A 129 -3.07 -6.92 -6.68
C TYR A 129 -3.66 -5.66 -6.02
N PRO A 130 -3.12 -5.16 -4.88
CA PRO A 130 -3.64 -3.94 -4.26
C PRO A 130 -3.36 -2.69 -5.11
N GLY A 131 -2.23 -2.63 -5.83
CA GLY A 131 -1.88 -1.48 -6.67
C GLY A 131 -2.86 -1.23 -7.82
N LEU A 132 -3.28 -2.29 -8.52
CA LEU A 132 -4.29 -2.18 -9.58
C LEU A 132 -5.65 -1.77 -9.01
N SER A 133 -6.04 -2.32 -7.86
CA SER A 133 -7.26 -1.92 -7.16
C SER A 133 -7.23 -0.45 -6.74
N HIS A 134 -6.09 0.04 -6.26
CA HIS A 134 -5.93 1.46 -5.91
C HIS A 134 -6.02 2.37 -7.14
N GLY A 135 -5.43 1.97 -8.28
CA GLY A 135 -5.62 2.71 -9.54
C GLY A 135 -7.08 2.76 -10.00
N ALA A 136 -7.83 1.65 -9.84
CA ALA A 136 -9.26 1.63 -10.14
C ALA A 136 -10.06 2.55 -9.19
N TYR A 137 -9.71 2.56 -7.90
CA TYR A 137 -10.26 3.48 -6.91
C TYR A 137 -10.05 4.94 -7.32
N GLU A 138 -8.82 5.33 -7.68
CA GLU A 138 -8.51 6.71 -8.10
C GLU A 138 -9.32 7.13 -9.35
N CYS A 139 -9.49 6.23 -10.32
CA CYS A 139 -10.33 6.49 -11.49
C CYS A 139 -11.80 6.73 -11.12
N LEU A 140 -12.36 5.90 -10.23
CA LEU A 140 -13.74 6.04 -9.76
C LEU A 140 -13.92 7.31 -8.91
N LEU A 141 -12.94 7.63 -8.07
CA LEU A 141 -12.96 8.85 -7.25
C LEU A 141 -12.93 10.11 -8.14
N ALA A 142 -12.10 10.12 -9.17
CA ALA A 142 -11.96 11.27 -10.06
C ALA A 142 -13.15 11.42 -11.03
N HIS A 143 -13.71 10.31 -11.51
CA HIS A 143 -14.61 10.33 -12.68
C HIS A 143 -15.96 9.63 -12.50
N GLY A 144 -16.16 8.93 -11.38
CA GLY A 144 -17.41 8.23 -11.11
C GLY A 144 -18.58 9.19 -10.88
N THR A 145 -19.78 8.80 -11.32
CA THR A 145 -21.02 9.48 -10.89
C THR A 145 -21.22 9.30 -9.38
N PRO A 146 -22.05 10.13 -8.73
CA PRO A 146 -22.37 9.93 -7.32
C PRO A 146 -22.84 8.51 -6.99
N GLU A 147 -23.65 7.90 -7.87
CA GLU A 147 -24.14 6.54 -7.71
C GLU A 147 -23.01 5.50 -7.86
N GLN A 148 -22.07 5.71 -8.78
CA GLN A 148 -20.91 4.82 -8.95
C GLN A 148 -19.99 4.89 -7.73
N LYS A 149 -19.70 6.10 -7.23
CA LYS A 149 -18.88 6.29 -6.04
C LYS A 149 -19.51 5.62 -4.83
N ALA A 150 -20.79 5.88 -4.56
CA ALA A 150 -21.51 5.28 -3.44
C ALA A 150 -21.65 3.74 -3.53
N THR A 151 -21.53 3.16 -4.73
CA THR A 151 -21.63 1.71 -4.93
C THR A 151 -20.28 1.01 -4.79
N TYR A 152 -19.18 1.64 -5.22
CA TYR A 152 -17.89 0.98 -5.42
C TYR A 152 -16.75 1.50 -4.55
N LEU A 153 -16.87 2.68 -3.95
CA LEU A 153 -15.91 3.25 -3.00
C LEU A 153 -16.46 3.12 -1.58
#